data_AF-A0A434R605-F1
#
_entry.id   AF-A0A434R605-F1
#
_cell.length_a   1.000
_cell.length_b   1.000
_cell.length_c   1.000
_cell.angle_alpha   90.00
_cell.angle_beta   90.00
_cell.angle_gamma   90.00
#
_symmetry.space_group_name_H-M   'P 1'
#
loop_
_entity.id
_entity.type
_entity.pdbx_description
1 polymer ?
#
loop_
_entity_poly.entity_id
_entity_poly.type
_entity_poly.pdbx_seq_one_letter_code
_entity_poly.pdbx_strand_id
1 'polypeptide(L)' 'MKVAIDTNVLAYAEGVNNAEKRDVVIELLRNVPREAAVIPVQVLGELFNVLVRKAGRHSQEARDKLLSWSDAFA' A
#
# COMPACT_ATOMS: atom_id res chain seq x y z
N MET A 1 -18.28 -2.88 -10.48
CA MET A 1 -16.98 -3.45 -10.90
C MET A 1 -16.00 -3.24 -9.75
N LYS A 2 -15.20 -4.25 -9.38
CA LYS A 2 -14.20 -4.12 -8.30
C LYS A 2 -12.83 -3.73 -8.88
N VAL A 3 -12.02 -3.04 -8.10
CA VAL A 3 -10.65 -2.60 -8.44
C VAL A 3 -9.71 -3.17 -7.40
N ALA A 4 -8.80 -4.05 -7.82
CA ALA A 4 -7.76 -4.58 -6.94
C ALA A 4 -6.56 -3.62 -6.90
N ILE A 5 -6.06 -3.32 -5.70
CA ILE A 5 -4.85 -2.51 -5.53
C ILE A 5 -3.62 -3.42 -5.55
N ASP A 6 -2.67 -3.13 -6.42
CA ASP A 6 -1.40 -3.87 -6.54
C ASP A 6 -0.35 -3.39 -5.53
N THR A 7 0.64 -4.23 -5.24
CA THR A 7 1.74 -3.94 -4.30
C THR A 7 2.54 -2.71 -4.70
N ASN A 8 2.77 -2.47 -6.01
CA ASN A 8 3.55 -1.30 -6.44
C ASN A 8 2.86 0.01 -6.05
N VAL A 9 1.52 0.06 -6.12
CA VAL A 9 0.73 1.23 -5.74
C VAL A 9 0.94 1.52 -4.25
N LEU A 10 0.79 0.52 -3.38
CA LEU A 10 1.02 0.72 -1.94
C LEU A 10 2.49 1.03 -1.62
N ALA A 11 3.44 0.41 -2.31
CA ALA A 11 4.86 0.69 -2.13
C ALA A 11 5.20 2.15 -2.50
N TYR A 12 4.65 2.70 -3.58
CA TYR A 12 4.81 4.10 -3.93
C TYR A 12 4.14 5.04 -2.93
N ALA A 13 2.95 4.69 -2.44
CA ALA A 13 2.26 5.44 -1.39
C ALA A 13 3.08 5.52 -0.09
N GLU A 14 3.81 4.45 0.23
CA GLU A 14 4.78 4.39 1.34
C GLU A 14 6.10 5.11 1.04
N GLY A 15 6.29 5.67 -0.15
CA GLY A 15 7.49 6.40 -0.56
C GLY A 15 8.66 5.49 -0.97
N VAL A 16 8.41 4.21 -1.23
CA VAL A 16 9.44 3.25 -1.67
C VAL A 16 9.66 3.40 -3.18
N ASN A 17 10.92 3.40 -3.61
CA ASN A 17 11.38 3.43 -5.02
C ASN A 17 11.15 4.69 -5.85
N ASN A 18 10.43 5.70 -5.38
CA ASN A 18 10.51 7.08 -5.88
C ASN A 18 9.57 7.98 -5.05
N ALA A 19 10.10 8.98 -4.34
CA ALA A 19 9.28 9.91 -3.58
C ALA A 19 8.35 10.75 -4.47
N GLU A 20 8.73 11.04 -5.71
CA GLU A 20 7.95 11.83 -6.66
C GLU A 20 6.64 11.14 -7.07
N LYS A 21 6.61 9.81 -7.04
CA LYS A 21 5.40 9.03 -7.38
C LYS A 21 4.40 8.96 -6.23
N ARG A 22 4.82 9.28 -5.01
CA ARG A 22 4.00 9.14 -3.81
C ARG A 22 2.73 9.97 -3.91
N ASP A 23 2.87 11.27 -4.21
CA ASP A 23 1.73 12.19 -4.18
C ASP A 23 0.72 11.84 -5.27
N VAL A 24 1.19 11.48 -6.47
CA VAL A 24 0.35 11.01 -7.58
C VAL A 24 -0.45 9.76 -7.18
N VAL A 25 0.20 8.81 -6.51
CA VAL A 25 -0.47 7.57 -6.11
C VAL A 25 -1.43 7.79 -4.94
N ILE A 26 -1.09 8.66 -3.99
CA ILE A 26 -2.00 9.04 -2.91
C ILE A 26 -3.24 9.74 -3.47
N GLU A 27 -3.07 10.63 -4.45
CA GLU A 27 -4.19 11.26 -5.16
C GLU A 27 -5.04 10.23 -5.91
N LEU A 28 -4.42 9.29 -6.62
CA LEU A 28 -5.12 8.19 -7.28
C LEU A 28 -5.96 7.40 -6.27
N LEU A 29 -5.37 6.96 -5.16
CA LEU A 29 -6.05 6.16 -4.14
C LEU A 29 -7.22 6.90 -3.48
N ARG A 30 -7.13 8.22 -3.32
CA ARG A 30 -8.24 9.06 -2.82
C ARG A 30 -9.43 9.13 -3.77
N ASN A 31 -9.20 8.95 -5.07
CA ASN A 31 -10.23 8.99 -6.10
C ASN A 31 -10.84 7.60 -6.40
N VAL A 32 -10.28 6.52 -5.85
CA VAL A 32 -10.89 5.18 -6.00
C VAL A 32 -12.08 5.06 -5.03
N PRO A 33 -13.28 4.69 -5.51
CA PRO A 33 -14.42 4.41 -4.63
C PRO A 33 -14.08 3.27 -3.66
N ARG A 34 -14.23 3.52 -2.36
CA ARG A 34 -13.84 2.57 -1.31
C ARG A 34 -14.58 1.24 -1.43
N GLU A 35 -15.86 1.29 -1.78
CA GLU A 35 -16.75 0.14 -1.92
C GLU A 35 -16.38 -0.75 -3.12
N ALA A 36 -15.62 -0.20 -4.08
CA ALA A 36 -15.12 -0.92 -5.24
C ALA A 36 -13.68 -1.40 -5.05
N ALA A 37 -12.92 -0.79 -4.15
CA ALA A 37 -11.51 -1.12 -3.92
C ALA A 37 -11.37 -2.40 -3.09
N VAL A 38 -10.39 -3.22 -3.45
CA VAL A 38 -10.01 -4.42 -2.70
C VAL A 38 -8.50 -4.46 -2.59
N ILE A 39 -7.99 -4.72 -1.38
CA ILE A 39 -6.58 -5.08 -1.17
C ILE A 39 -6.51 -6.60 -1.00
N PRO A 40 -5.93 -7.34 -1.95
CA PRO A 40 -5.68 -8.77 -1.77
C PRO A 40 -4.75 -9.02 -0.59
N VAL A 41 -4.99 -10.08 0.19
CA VAL A 41 -4.11 -10.45 1.32
C VAL A 41 -2.67 -10.71 0.88
N GLN A 42 -2.48 -11.21 -0.35
CA GLN A 42 -1.16 -11.39 -0.96
C GLN A 42 -0.40 -10.06 -1.07
N VAL A 43 -1.09 -8.98 -1.48
CA VAL A 43 -0.52 -7.64 -1.64
C VAL A 43 -0.03 -7.09 -0.29
N LEU A 44 -0.73 -7.39 0.81
CA LEU A 44 -0.26 -7.04 2.15
C LEU A 44 1.05 -7.79 2.50
N GLY A 45 1.12 -9.09 2.21
CA GLY A 45 2.34 -9.88 2.44
C GLY A 45 3.53 -9.43 1.59
N GLU A 46 3.29 -9.09 0.33
CA GLU A 46 4.32 -8.52 -0.55
C GLU A 46 4.77 -7.14 -0.07
N LEU A 47 3.84 -6.26 0.32
CA LEU A 47 4.17 -4.94 0.87
C LEU A 47 5.03 -5.07 2.13
N PHE A 48 4.73 -6.00 3.04
CA PHE A 48 5.57 -6.23 4.21
C PHE A 48 7.01 -6.58 3.83
N ASN A 49 7.18 -7.50 2.88
CA ASN A 49 8.51 -7.85 2.38
C ASN A 49 9.21 -6.65 1.75
N VAL A 50 8.51 -5.82 0.97
CA VAL A 50 9.06 -4.59 0.40
C VAL A 50 9.52 -3.63 1.50
N LEU A 51 8.69 -3.37 2.50
CA LEU A 51 9.01 -2.44 3.60
C LEU A 51 10.21 -2.91 4.43
N VAL A 52 10.28 -4.20 4.76
CA VAL A 52 11.37 -4.75 5.57
C VAL A 52 12.66 -4.91 4.74
N ARG A 53 12.59 -5.59 3.59
CA ARG A 53 13.79 -5.96 2.83
C ARG A 53 14.34 -4.82 1.98
N LYS A 54 13.45 -4.00 1.39
CA LYS A 54 13.85 -2.95 0.44
C LYS A 54 13.93 -1.58 1.10
N ALA A 55 12.96 -1.22 1.93
CA ALA A 55 12.95 0.06 2.62
C ALA A 55 13.69 0.03 3.97
N GLY A 56 14.14 -1.15 4.43
CA GLY A 56 14.92 -1.29 5.67
C GLY A 56 14.14 -0.98 6.95
N ARG A 57 12.81 -0.97 6.89
CA ARG A 57 11.96 -0.66 8.05
C ARG A 57 11.94 -1.82 9.04
N HIS A 58 11.71 -1.50 10.31
CA HIS A 58 11.48 -2.52 11.33
C HIS A 58 10.19 -3.28 11.05
N SER A 59 10.16 -4.57 11.39
CA SER A 59 8.99 -5.44 11.16
C SER A 59 7.73 -4.92 11.86
N GLN A 60 7.86 -4.30 13.03
CA GLN A 60 6.75 -3.70 13.75
C GLN A 60 6.16 -2.51 12.99
N GLU A 61 7.01 -1.60 12.50
CA GLU A 61 6.58 -0.48 11.66
C GLU A 61 5.90 -0.97 10.37
N ALA A 62 6.47 -1.98 9.71
CA ALA A 62 5.88 -2.58 8.52
C ALA A 62 4.49 -3.18 8.81
N ARG A 63 4.33 -3.89 9.94
CA ARG A 63 3.03 -4.42 10.38
C ARG A 63 2.01 -3.31 10.60
N ASP A 64 2.39 -2.22 11.25
CA ASP A 64 1.48 -1.10 11.53
C ASP A 64 1.00 -0.44 10.22
N LYS A 65 1.88 -0.36 9.21
CA LYS A 65 1.48 0.08 7.85
C LYS A 65 0.51 -0.87 7.18
N LEU A 66 0.74 -2.18 7.26
CA LEU A 66 -0.18 -3.19 6.72
C LEU A 66 -1.59 -3.05 7.32
N LEU A 67 -1.68 -2.88 8.64
CA LEU A 67 -2.97 -2.69 9.33
C LEU A 67 -3.64 -1.38 8.90
N SER A 68 -2.88 -0.28 8.82
CA SER A 68 -3.42 0.99 8.33
C SER A 68 -3.96 0.90 6.90
N TRP A 69 -3.35 0.13 6.01
CA TRP A 69 -3.85 -0.09 4.65
C TRP A 69 -5.09 -0.98 4.64
N SER A 70 -5.09 -2.05 5.44
CA SER A 70 -6.25 -2.92 5.59
C SER A 70 -7.46 -2.14 6.09
N ASP A 71 -7.30 -1.34 7.15
CA ASP A 71 -8.38 -0.56 7.78
C ASP A 71 -8.90 0.56 6.86
N ALA A 72 -8.05 1.13 6.01
CA ALA A 72 -8.44 2.18 5.07
C ALA A 72 -9.41 1.69 3.97
N PHE A 73 -9.39 0.38 3.67
CA PHE A 73 -10.15 -0.25 2.60
C PHE A 73 -11.01 -1.44 3.07
N ALA A 74 -11.25 -1.53 4.38
CA ALA A 74 -12.12 -2.50 5.02
C ALA A 74 -13.62 -2.16 4.85
#